data_AF-A0AAW6M8C7-F1
#
_entry.id   AF-A0AAW6M8C7-F1
#
_cell.length_a   1.000
_cell.length_b   1.000
_cell.length_c   1.000
_cell.angle_alpha   90.00
_cell.angle_beta   90.00
_cell.angle_gamma   90.00
#
_symmetry.space_group_name_H-M   'P 1'
#
loop_
_entity.id
_entity.type
_entity.pdbx_description
1 polymer ?
#
loop_
_entity_poly.entity_id
_entity_poly.type
_entity_poly.pdbx_seq_one_letter_code
_entity_poly.pdbx_strand_id
1 'polypeptide(L)'
;MKKYIYSLFMMILAVGGMISCSEEEGTNPGNDSRPNVVVYQFAPEAPYNADNDLLLRIAANSKVAEAYYLAEATTDKEAHIASMGKDGYMDYVIKNGTKIEGLSGASDSDVTVTGMVGEYIITVVAVNGNDKMATETTFTGLKWESIGIGMLSSSFFGGEGECEFYKASPVLKYKAIGPFEEGYDIVFDVADNNSVTVAQQAVYSSYGSYGTLYVSGNGALQSNKITVNLTFRVSAGVFGAFTETFILPVTEP
;
A
#
# COMPACT_ATOMS: atom_id res chain seq x y z
N MET A 1 -7.98 -10.10 -41.03
CA MET A 1 -6.98 -9.09 -40.58
C MET A 1 -7.78 -7.95 -39.94
N LYS A 2 -7.50 -7.54 -38.68
CA LYS A 2 -6.68 -6.36 -38.29
C LYS A 2 -7.03 -5.11 -39.12
N LYS A 3 -7.34 -3.91 -38.59
CA LYS A 3 -7.41 -3.28 -37.24
C LYS A 3 -8.39 -2.08 -37.39
N TYR A 4 -9.02 -1.41 -36.41
CA TYR A 4 -9.04 -1.41 -34.93
C TYR A 4 -10.38 -2.03 -34.43
N ILE A 5 -10.99 -1.90 -33.23
CA ILE A 5 -10.91 -0.98 -32.06
C ILE A 5 -11.55 0.43 -32.26
N TYR A 6 -12.22 0.93 -31.20
CA TYR A 6 -12.89 2.25 -31.09
C TYR A 6 -12.16 3.15 -30.09
N SER A 7 -12.23 4.47 -30.28
CA SER A 7 -11.88 5.44 -29.23
C SER A 7 -13.06 5.71 -28.30
N LEU A 8 -12.91 5.43 -27.00
CA LEU A 8 -13.56 6.20 -25.93
C LEU A 8 -12.86 5.93 -24.59
N PHE A 9 -13.02 6.86 -23.63
CA PHE A 9 -12.51 6.76 -22.25
C PHE A 9 -10.98 6.57 -22.08
N MET A 10 -10.23 7.59 -22.48
CA MET A 10 -9.28 8.19 -21.53
C MET A 10 -9.92 9.46 -20.97
N MET A 11 -10.10 9.52 -19.65
CA MET A 11 -10.24 10.77 -18.91
C MET A 11 -9.45 10.63 -17.61
N ILE A 12 -8.59 11.60 -17.34
CA ILE A 12 -7.68 11.60 -16.19
C ILE A 12 -8.43 12.06 -14.95
N LEU A 13 -8.21 11.39 -13.82
CA LEU A 13 -8.42 11.96 -12.49
C LEU A 13 -7.33 11.47 -11.53
N ALA A 14 -6.21 12.20 -11.49
CA ALA A 14 -5.20 12.05 -10.46
C ALA A 14 -5.51 13.03 -9.34
N VAL A 15 -5.95 12.53 -8.18
CA VAL A 15 -6.09 13.29 -6.93
C VAL A 15 -5.56 12.42 -5.80
N GLY A 16 -4.53 12.90 -5.11
CA GLY A 16 -4.04 12.32 -3.86
C GLY A 16 -4.46 13.16 -2.66
N GLY A 17 -4.42 12.55 -1.48
CA GLY A 17 -4.74 13.20 -0.20
C GLY A 17 -6.00 12.66 0.45
N MET A 18 -5.89 12.19 1.69
CA MET A 18 -7.02 11.67 2.47
C MET A 18 -7.88 12.80 3.06
N ILE A 19 -9.20 12.62 3.07
CA ILE A 19 -10.10 12.71 4.24
C ILE A 19 -11.57 12.64 3.80
N SER A 20 -12.43 12.16 4.70
CA SER A 20 -13.89 12.01 4.61
C SER A 20 -14.38 10.76 3.89
N CYS A 21 -15.30 10.05 4.54
CA CYS A 21 -16.23 9.17 3.86
C CYS A 21 -17.07 10.02 2.89
N SER A 22 -17.02 9.70 1.61
CA SER A 22 -18.25 9.57 0.84
C SER A 22 -18.61 8.09 0.86
N GLU A 23 -19.75 7.74 1.43
CA GLU A 23 -20.39 6.47 1.09
C GLU A 23 -20.80 6.58 -0.37
N GLU A 24 -20.00 6.01 -1.27
CA GLU A 24 -20.48 5.72 -2.62
C GLU A 24 -21.55 4.64 -2.47
N GLU A 25 -22.83 5.03 -2.56
CA GLU A 25 -23.98 4.14 -2.39
C GLU A 25 -24.01 3.08 -3.50
N GLY A 26 -23.20 2.04 -3.31
CA GLY A 26 -23.14 0.88 -4.18
C GLY A 26 -24.51 0.25 -4.34
N THR A 27 -24.86 -0.11 -5.58
CA THR A 27 -26.20 -0.55 -5.95
C THR A 27 -26.65 -1.74 -5.10
N ASN A 28 -27.64 -1.47 -4.23
CA ASN A 28 -28.22 -2.35 -3.21
C ASN A 28 -28.12 -3.86 -3.55
N PRO A 29 -27.39 -4.68 -2.77
CA PRO A 29 -27.05 -6.08 -3.10
C PRO A 29 -28.24 -7.04 -2.90
N GLY A 30 -29.31 -6.85 -3.68
CA GLY A 30 -30.60 -7.52 -3.48
C GLY A 30 -31.08 -8.48 -4.57
N ASN A 31 -30.58 -8.42 -5.82
CA ASN A 31 -31.19 -9.18 -6.93
C ASN A 31 -30.28 -9.50 -8.15
N ASP A 32 -28.96 -9.66 -7.97
CA ASP A 32 -28.14 -10.27 -9.04
C ASP A 32 -28.49 -11.77 -9.17
N SER A 33 -28.54 -12.27 -10.40
CA SER A 33 -28.82 -13.68 -10.69
C SER A 33 -27.56 -14.56 -10.61
N ARG A 34 -26.36 -13.98 -10.74
CA ARG A 34 -25.07 -14.68 -10.73
C ARG A 34 -24.36 -14.60 -9.36
N PRO A 35 -23.48 -15.55 -9.03
CA PRO A 35 -22.53 -15.38 -7.92
C PRO A 35 -21.69 -14.12 -8.14
N ASN A 36 -21.55 -13.29 -7.11
CA ASN A 36 -20.76 -12.06 -7.16
C ASN A 36 -20.23 -11.69 -5.77
N VAL A 37 -19.09 -11.01 -5.73
CA VAL A 37 -18.43 -10.53 -4.51
C VAL A 37 -17.95 -9.08 -4.65
N VAL A 38 -18.05 -8.32 -3.57
CA VAL A 38 -17.37 -7.03 -3.40
C VAL A 38 -16.13 -7.25 -2.54
N VAL A 39 -15.01 -6.61 -2.90
CA VAL A 39 -13.72 -6.74 -2.21
C VAL A 39 -13.30 -5.38 -1.67
N TYR A 40 -13.05 -5.30 -0.37
CA TYR A 40 -12.58 -4.11 0.33
C TYR A 40 -11.14 -4.32 0.81
N GLN A 41 -10.29 -3.30 0.65
CA GLN A 41 -8.89 -3.33 1.09
C GLN A 41 -8.71 -2.61 2.44
N PHE A 42 -7.89 -3.18 3.31
CA PHE A 42 -7.47 -2.58 4.58
C PHE A 42 -5.98 -2.83 4.82
N ALA A 43 -5.30 -1.87 5.46
CA ALA A 43 -3.97 -2.12 6.01
C ALA A 43 -4.09 -3.17 7.13
N PRO A 44 -3.27 -4.24 7.13
CA PRO A 44 -3.36 -5.27 8.15
C PRO A 44 -2.71 -4.81 9.46
N GLU A 45 -3.14 -5.39 10.59
CA GLU A 45 -2.51 -5.19 11.90
C GLU A 45 -1.30 -6.12 12.11
N ALA A 46 -0.47 -5.81 13.11
CA ALA A 46 0.65 -6.67 13.50
C ALA A 46 0.15 -8.09 13.86
N PRO A 47 0.85 -9.17 13.45
CA PRO A 47 2.25 -9.21 13.03
C PRO A 47 2.51 -8.99 11.53
N TYR A 48 1.49 -8.69 10.73
CA TYR A 48 1.64 -8.48 9.28
C TYR A 48 2.30 -7.14 8.94
N ASN A 49 2.94 -7.07 7.78
CA ASN A 49 3.66 -5.90 7.30
C ASN A 49 2.89 -5.19 6.18
N ALA A 50 2.24 -4.06 6.48
CA ALA A 50 1.48 -3.27 5.51
C ALA A 50 2.28 -2.76 4.29
N ASP A 51 3.62 -2.83 4.29
CA ASP A 51 4.44 -2.56 3.10
C ASP A 51 4.30 -3.66 2.03
N ASN A 52 3.95 -4.91 2.40
CA ASN A 52 3.95 -6.09 1.49
C ASN A 52 2.77 -7.08 1.72
N ASP A 53 1.98 -6.87 2.77
CA ASP A 53 0.82 -7.67 3.17
C ASP A 53 -0.45 -6.80 3.14
N LEU A 54 -1.61 -7.42 2.86
CA LEU A 54 -2.90 -6.75 2.73
C LEU A 54 -4.02 -7.54 3.39
N LEU A 55 -4.89 -6.87 4.15
CA LEU A 55 -6.14 -7.44 4.64
C LEU A 55 -7.26 -7.15 3.62
N LEU A 56 -7.95 -8.20 3.17
CA LEU A 56 -9.11 -8.11 2.31
C LEU A 56 -10.36 -8.56 3.07
N ARG A 57 -11.44 -7.77 2.99
CA ARG A 57 -12.80 -8.25 3.29
C ARG A 57 -13.51 -8.56 1.99
N ILE A 58 -14.04 -9.76 1.86
CA ILE A 58 -14.82 -10.19 0.71
C ILE A 58 -16.27 -10.35 1.19
N ALA A 59 -17.20 -9.58 0.61
CA ALA A 59 -18.62 -9.66 0.88
C ALA A 59 -19.33 -10.33 -0.31
N ALA A 60 -19.96 -11.49 -0.07
CA ALA A 60 -20.65 -12.29 -1.08
C ALA A 60 -22.14 -11.96 -1.19
N ASN A 61 -22.69 -12.14 -2.40
CA ASN A 61 -24.14 -12.08 -2.61
C ASN A 61 -24.81 -13.43 -2.31
N SER A 62 -26.15 -13.44 -2.21
CA SER A 62 -26.96 -14.64 -1.95
C SER A 62 -26.91 -15.73 -3.03
N LYS A 63 -26.08 -15.59 -4.06
CA LYS A 63 -25.84 -16.57 -5.12
C LYS A 63 -24.47 -17.23 -5.04
N VAL A 64 -23.54 -16.78 -4.20
CA VAL A 64 -22.23 -17.45 -4.04
C VAL A 64 -22.41 -18.78 -3.30
N ALA A 65 -21.88 -19.88 -3.86
CA ALA A 65 -21.78 -21.16 -3.18
C ALA A 65 -20.40 -21.33 -2.50
N GLU A 66 -19.36 -20.84 -3.17
CA GLU A 66 -17.98 -20.75 -2.67
C GLU A 66 -17.20 -19.69 -3.47
N ALA A 67 -16.03 -19.28 -2.98
CA ALA A 67 -15.11 -18.42 -3.72
C ALA A 67 -13.64 -18.81 -3.50
N TYR A 68 -12.80 -18.42 -4.44
CA TYR A 68 -11.36 -18.65 -4.45
C TYR A 68 -10.63 -17.34 -4.76
N TYR A 69 -9.46 -17.12 -4.16
CA TYR A 69 -8.60 -15.99 -4.50
C TYR A 69 -7.21 -16.43 -4.94
N LEU A 70 -6.62 -15.66 -5.86
CA LEU A 70 -5.21 -15.78 -6.22
C LEU A 70 -4.61 -14.38 -6.34
N ALA A 71 -3.46 -14.20 -5.70
CA ALA A 71 -2.63 -13.01 -5.82
C ALA A 71 -1.38 -13.36 -6.62
N GLU A 72 -1.19 -12.71 -7.75
CA GLU A 72 -0.04 -12.91 -8.63
C GLU A 72 0.44 -11.57 -9.19
N ALA A 73 1.70 -11.53 -9.64
CA ALA A 73 2.26 -10.32 -10.24
C ALA A 73 1.46 -9.91 -11.49
N THR A 74 1.29 -8.61 -11.72
CA THR A 74 0.51 -8.08 -12.85
C THR A 74 0.93 -8.69 -14.19
N THR A 75 2.23 -8.86 -14.42
CA THR A 75 2.81 -9.47 -15.63
C THR A 75 2.41 -10.92 -15.85
N ASP A 76 2.26 -11.68 -14.76
CA ASP A 76 2.01 -13.11 -14.81
C ASP A 76 0.53 -13.34 -15.12
N LYS A 77 -0.35 -12.52 -14.53
CA LYS A 77 -1.77 -12.46 -14.87
C LYS A 77 -2.02 -12.07 -16.31
N GLU A 78 -1.27 -11.10 -16.84
CA GLU A 78 -1.34 -10.74 -18.26
C GLU A 78 -0.91 -11.91 -19.16
N ALA A 79 0.16 -12.63 -18.81
CA ALA A 79 0.60 -13.82 -19.54
C ALA A 79 -0.41 -14.98 -19.45
N HIS A 80 -1.05 -15.20 -18.30
CA HIS A 80 -2.12 -16.17 -18.14
C HIS A 80 -3.34 -15.79 -19.00
N ILE A 81 -3.86 -14.57 -18.88
CA ILE A 81 -5.01 -14.12 -19.69
C ILE A 81 -4.70 -14.15 -21.20
N ALA A 82 -3.47 -13.84 -21.61
CA ALA A 82 -3.04 -13.92 -23.01
C ALA A 82 -2.95 -15.36 -23.55
N SER A 83 -2.71 -16.35 -22.69
CA SER A 83 -2.56 -17.76 -23.08
C SER A 83 -3.84 -18.58 -22.99
N MET A 84 -4.72 -18.31 -22.02
CA MET A 84 -5.95 -19.10 -21.78
C MET A 84 -7.26 -18.30 -21.83
N GLY A 85 -7.20 -16.98 -22.01
CA GLY A 85 -8.36 -16.09 -21.98
C GLY A 85 -8.94 -15.88 -20.59
N LYS A 86 -9.91 -14.95 -20.47
CA LYS A 86 -10.49 -14.59 -19.16
C LYS A 86 -11.24 -15.74 -18.49
N ASP A 87 -12.02 -16.51 -19.25
CA ASP A 87 -12.84 -17.59 -18.68
C ASP A 87 -11.99 -18.78 -18.21
N GLY A 88 -10.90 -19.08 -18.93
CA GLY A 88 -9.90 -20.07 -18.51
C GLY A 88 -9.04 -19.58 -17.35
N TYR A 89 -8.76 -18.27 -17.27
CA TYR A 89 -8.08 -17.69 -16.12
C TYR A 89 -8.94 -17.77 -14.84
N MET A 90 -10.26 -17.63 -14.94
CA MET A 90 -11.14 -17.92 -13.80
C MET A 90 -11.05 -19.39 -13.34
N ASP A 91 -10.96 -20.35 -14.25
CA ASP A 91 -10.72 -21.77 -13.89
C ASP A 91 -9.32 -22.00 -13.31
N TYR A 92 -8.33 -21.24 -13.76
CA TYR A 92 -6.98 -21.25 -13.20
C TYR A 92 -6.95 -20.71 -11.76
N VAL A 93 -7.67 -19.64 -11.45
CA VAL A 93 -7.81 -19.11 -10.08
C VAL A 93 -8.54 -20.09 -9.17
N ILE A 94 -9.64 -20.72 -9.64
CA ILE A 94 -10.36 -21.76 -8.88
C ILE A 94 -9.45 -22.97 -8.59
N LYS A 95 -8.58 -23.34 -9.53
CA LYS A 95 -7.72 -24.53 -9.44
C LYS A 95 -6.43 -24.34 -8.62
N ASN A 96 -5.80 -23.17 -8.73
CA ASN A 96 -4.46 -22.92 -8.17
C ASN A 96 -4.44 -21.83 -7.07
N GLY A 97 -5.55 -21.09 -6.91
CA GLY A 97 -5.75 -20.16 -5.82
C GLY A 97 -6.13 -20.84 -4.50
N THR A 98 -6.33 -20.01 -3.47
CA THR A 98 -6.75 -20.44 -2.13
C THR A 98 -8.27 -20.26 -2.00
N LYS A 99 -8.97 -21.27 -1.47
CA LYS A 99 -10.40 -21.17 -1.16
C LYS A 99 -10.64 -20.19 -0.01
N ILE A 100 -11.66 -19.35 -0.13
CA ILE A 100 -12.12 -18.50 0.98
C ILE A 100 -13.06 -19.33 1.85
N GLU A 101 -12.58 -19.75 3.01
CA GLU A 101 -13.37 -20.50 3.98
C GLU A 101 -14.49 -19.63 4.58
N GLY A 102 -15.61 -20.25 4.95
CA GLY A 102 -16.79 -19.56 5.50
C GLY A 102 -17.65 -18.78 4.48
N LEU A 103 -17.08 -18.28 3.38
CA LEU A 103 -17.77 -17.41 2.42
C LEU A 103 -18.76 -18.18 1.51
N SER A 104 -20.04 -18.15 1.89
CA SER A 104 -21.14 -18.72 1.10
C SER A 104 -22.48 -18.02 1.41
N GLY A 105 -23.34 -17.88 0.41
CA GLY A 105 -24.55 -17.05 0.50
C GLY A 105 -24.23 -15.57 0.75
N ALA A 106 -25.19 -14.84 1.34
CA ALA A 106 -25.00 -13.43 1.71
C ALA A 106 -24.20 -13.32 3.02
N SER A 107 -22.90 -13.55 2.94
CA SER A 107 -21.94 -13.52 4.06
C SER A 107 -20.68 -12.74 3.68
N ASP A 108 -19.92 -12.33 4.70
CA ASP A 108 -18.59 -11.76 4.57
C ASP A 108 -17.53 -12.67 5.18
N SER A 109 -16.30 -12.57 4.67
CA SER A 109 -15.10 -13.20 5.24
C SER A 109 -13.87 -12.35 4.97
N ASP A 110 -12.95 -12.36 5.93
CA ASP A 110 -11.65 -11.70 5.82
C ASP A 110 -10.57 -12.72 5.42
N VAL A 111 -9.60 -12.27 4.60
CA VAL A 111 -8.36 -13.01 4.31
C VAL A 111 -7.16 -12.06 4.32
N THR A 112 -6.01 -12.53 4.79
CA THR A 112 -4.74 -11.78 4.70
C THR A 112 -3.90 -12.35 3.58
N VAL A 113 -3.53 -11.51 2.62
CA VAL A 113 -2.63 -11.83 1.51
C VAL A 113 -1.25 -11.28 1.86
N THR A 114 -0.21 -12.09 1.76
CA THR A 114 1.11 -11.76 2.34
C THR A 114 2.26 -11.91 1.35
N GLY A 115 3.34 -11.16 1.55
CA GLY A 115 4.61 -11.31 0.83
C GLY A 115 4.57 -10.84 -0.64
N MET A 116 3.62 -9.97 -1.00
CA MET A 116 3.55 -9.36 -2.32
C MET A 116 4.63 -8.29 -2.43
N VAL A 117 5.48 -8.34 -3.47
CA VAL A 117 6.59 -7.40 -3.68
C VAL A 117 6.57 -6.92 -5.13
N GLY A 118 6.35 -5.62 -5.36
CA GLY A 118 6.02 -5.08 -6.69
C GLY A 118 4.51 -5.04 -6.96
N GLU A 119 4.13 -4.90 -8.24
CA GLU A 119 2.72 -4.77 -8.65
C GLU A 119 2.02 -6.13 -8.74
N TYR A 120 0.96 -6.30 -7.96
CA TYR A 120 0.15 -7.51 -7.87
C TYR A 120 -1.32 -7.22 -8.20
N ILE A 121 -1.96 -8.19 -8.84
CA ILE A 121 -3.42 -8.24 -8.98
C ILE A 121 -3.93 -9.43 -8.17
N ILE A 122 -4.86 -9.15 -7.27
CA ILE A 122 -5.57 -10.15 -6.48
C ILE A 122 -6.93 -10.35 -7.17
N THR A 123 -7.13 -11.56 -7.71
CA THR A 123 -8.38 -11.96 -8.35
C THR A 123 -9.18 -12.82 -7.39
N VAL A 124 -10.42 -12.45 -7.10
CA VAL A 124 -11.38 -13.28 -6.36
C VAL A 124 -12.43 -13.79 -7.33
N VAL A 125 -12.56 -15.11 -7.46
CA VAL A 125 -13.57 -15.75 -8.31
C VAL A 125 -14.67 -16.35 -7.42
N ALA A 126 -15.87 -15.81 -7.53
CA ALA A 126 -17.08 -16.32 -6.89
C ALA A 126 -17.76 -17.35 -7.81
N VAL A 127 -18.23 -18.47 -7.24
CA VAL A 127 -18.69 -19.65 -7.98
C VAL A 127 -20.08 -20.11 -7.49
N ASN A 128 -20.90 -20.59 -8.42
CA ASN A 128 -22.10 -21.39 -8.14
C ASN A 128 -22.36 -22.37 -9.27
N GLY A 129 -21.99 -23.65 -9.06
CA GLY A 129 -22.08 -24.68 -10.10
C GLY A 129 -21.22 -24.32 -11.30
N ASN A 130 -21.85 -24.01 -12.44
CA ASN A 130 -21.15 -23.60 -13.66
C ASN A 130 -21.03 -22.07 -13.81
N ASP A 131 -21.80 -21.28 -13.04
CA ASP A 131 -21.71 -19.83 -13.07
C ASP A 131 -20.52 -19.35 -12.23
N LYS A 132 -19.75 -18.40 -12.78
CA LYS A 132 -18.59 -17.81 -12.12
C LYS A 132 -18.42 -16.33 -12.48
N MET A 133 -17.87 -15.55 -11.55
CA MET A 133 -17.58 -14.13 -11.71
C MET A 133 -16.25 -13.80 -11.05
N ALA A 134 -15.40 -13.01 -11.72
CA ALA A 134 -14.18 -12.47 -11.14
C ALA A 134 -14.38 -11.01 -10.71
N THR A 135 -13.99 -10.71 -9.48
CA THR A 135 -13.74 -9.35 -8.97
C THR A 135 -12.22 -9.22 -8.77
N GLU A 136 -11.63 -8.10 -9.20
CA GLU A 136 -10.19 -7.86 -9.14
C GLU A 136 -9.87 -6.66 -8.26
N THR A 137 -8.74 -6.71 -7.55
CA THR A 137 -8.19 -5.55 -6.83
C THR A 137 -6.66 -5.54 -6.92
N THR A 138 -6.04 -4.37 -6.81
CA THR A 138 -4.60 -4.16 -7.06
C THR A 138 -3.84 -3.83 -5.79
N PHE A 139 -2.62 -4.36 -5.63
CA PHE A 139 -1.71 -4.01 -4.54
C PHE A 139 -0.29 -3.75 -5.09
N THR A 140 0.47 -2.87 -4.43
CA THR A 140 1.85 -2.54 -4.84
C THR A 140 2.77 -2.67 -3.63
N GLY A 141 3.37 -3.84 -3.47
CA GLY A 141 4.28 -4.14 -2.36
C GLY A 141 5.63 -3.45 -2.51
N LEU A 142 6.20 -3.00 -1.39
CA LEU A 142 7.42 -2.20 -1.35
C LEU A 142 8.65 -3.07 -1.08
N LYS A 143 9.50 -3.21 -2.11
CA LYS A 143 10.87 -3.70 -1.95
C LYS A 143 11.75 -2.57 -1.41
N TRP A 144 12.21 -2.70 -0.17
CA TRP A 144 13.21 -1.83 0.42
C TRP A 144 14.62 -2.36 0.16
N GLU A 145 15.52 -1.49 -0.31
CA GLU A 145 16.95 -1.78 -0.52
C GLU A 145 17.79 -0.73 0.20
N SER A 146 18.83 -1.15 0.92
CA SER A 146 19.78 -0.20 1.52
C SER A 146 20.54 0.53 0.42
N ILE A 147 20.65 1.85 0.57
CA ILE A 147 21.47 2.72 -0.28
C ILE A 147 22.75 3.19 0.44
N GLY A 148 22.97 2.75 1.69
CA GLY A 148 24.16 3.05 2.49
C GLY A 148 23.93 4.08 3.61
N ILE A 149 25.02 4.51 4.23
CA ILE A 149 25.01 5.45 5.36
C ILE A 149 24.96 6.89 4.84
N GLY A 150 23.99 7.67 5.32
CA GLY A 150 23.87 9.10 5.11
C GLY A 150 23.98 9.88 6.42
N MET A 151 23.70 11.18 6.36
CA MET A 151 23.85 12.11 7.49
C MET A 151 22.56 12.89 7.75
N LEU A 152 22.06 12.87 8.98
CA LEU A 152 21.07 13.79 9.49
C LEU A 152 21.76 15.03 10.07
N SER A 153 21.24 16.21 9.73
CA SER A 153 21.48 17.47 10.44
C SER A 153 20.16 17.94 11.07
N SER A 154 20.12 17.96 12.41
CA SER A 154 18.90 18.19 13.21
C SER A 154 18.92 19.56 13.89
N SER A 155 17.86 20.34 13.64
CA SER A 155 17.63 21.63 14.32
C SER A 155 16.85 21.47 15.62
N PHE A 156 16.08 20.38 15.79
CA PHE A 156 15.41 20.07 17.06
C PHE A 156 16.38 19.57 18.13
N PHE A 157 17.28 18.64 17.79
CA PHE A 157 18.31 18.14 18.72
C PHE A 157 19.59 18.98 18.72
N GLY A 158 19.79 19.85 17.73
CA GLY A 158 20.93 20.78 17.68
C GLY A 158 22.27 20.13 17.35
N GLY A 159 22.26 19.09 16.51
CA GLY A 159 23.44 18.28 16.19
C GLY A 159 23.28 17.47 14.90
N GLU A 160 24.33 16.70 14.56
CA GLU A 160 24.38 15.87 13.35
C GLU A 160 24.66 14.41 13.73
N GLY A 161 24.22 13.45 12.91
CA GLY A 161 24.36 12.02 13.16
C GLY A 161 24.20 11.15 11.93
N GLU A 162 24.98 10.08 11.85
CA GLU A 162 24.91 9.09 10.78
C GLU A 162 23.71 8.16 10.95
N CYS A 163 23.07 7.78 9.85
CA CYS A 163 22.02 6.74 9.83
C CYS A 163 22.04 5.98 8.49
N GLU A 164 21.63 4.71 8.50
CA GLU A 164 21.44 3.94 7.27
C GLU A 164 20.16 4.40 6.56
N PHE A 165 20.22 4.53 5.24
CA PHE A 165 19.06 4.84 4.42
C PHE A 165 18.67 3.65 3.55
N TYR A 166 17.38 3.39 3.48
CA TYR A 166 16.77 2.49 2.51
C TYR A 166 15.94 3.29 1.51
N LYS A 167 15.85 2.78 0.29
CA LYS A 167 14.99 3.28 -0.78
C LYS A 167 13.96 2.21 -1.13
N ALA A 168 12.72 2.62 -1.37
CA ALA A 168 11.67 1.73 -1.84
C ALA A 168 11.63 1.64 -3.37
N SER A 169 11.08 0.53 -3.86
CA SER A 169 10.60 0.36 -5.23
C SER A 169 9.32 -0.50 -5.23
N PRO A 170 8.39 -0.30 -6.19
CA PRO A 170 8.46 0.64 -7.30
C PRO A 170 8.12 2.10 -6.93
N VAL A 171 7.45 2.34 -5.80
CA VAL A 171 7.11 3.70 -5.33
C VAL A 171 8.36 4.40 -4.76
N LEU A 172 8.55 5.68 -5.10
CA LEU A 172 9.67 6.48 -4.57
C LEU A 172 9.44 6.86 -3.10
N LYS A 173 9.90 6.01 -2.19
CA LYS A 173 10.04 6.33 -0.77
C LYS A 173 11.50 6.22 -0.32
N TYR A 174 11.84 6.93 0.74
CA TYR A 174 13.06 6.71 1.51
C TYR A 174 12.70 6.38 2.95
N LYS A 175 13.58 5.65 3.65
CA LYS A 175 13.46 5.31 5.06
C LYS A 175 14.82 5.53 5.71
N ALA A 176 14.91 6.44 6.69
CA ALA A 176 16.08 6.57 7.54
C ALA A 176 15.91 5.60 8.72
N ILE A 177 16.89 4.75 8.98
CA ILE A 177 16.85 3.76 10.06
C ILE A 177 17.25 4.41 11.38
N GLY A 178 16.37 4.32 12.38
CA GLY A 178 16.56 4.83 13.74
C GLY A 178 17.29 6.19 13.89
N PRO A 179 16.96 7.25 13.13
CA PRO A 179 17.77 8.48 13.06
C PRO A 179 17.77 9.32 14.34
N PHE A 180 16.91 8.99 15.32
CA PHE A 180 16.83 9.66 16.62
C PHE A 180 16.89 8.65 17.79
N GLU A 181 16.26 7.47 17.65
CA GLU A 181 16.37 6.33 18.57
C GLU A 181 16.36 5.02 17.76
N GLU A 182 17.10 3.99 18.23
CA GLU A 182 17.15 2.68 17.57
C GLU A 182 15.76 2.02 17.54
N GLY A 183 15.37 1.49 16.38
CA GLY A 183 14.03 0.91 16.16
C GLY A 183 12.92 1.91 15.83
N TYR A 184 13.22 3.22 15.77
CA TYR A 184 12.28 4.28 15.44
C TYR A 184 12.65 5.00 14.14
N ASP A 185 12.38 4.32 13.02
CA ASP A 185 12.65 4.78 11.66
C ASP A 185 11.81 6.02 11.26
N ILE A 186 12.25 6.73 10.21
CA ILE A 186 11.45 7.77 9.54
C ILE A 186 11.28 7.43 8.07
N VAL A 187 10.03 7.22 7.65
CA VAL A 187 9.61 7.07 6.25
C VAL A 187 9.26 8.42 5.64
N PHE A 188 9.79 8.64 4.44
CA PHE A 188 9.58 9.80 3.57
C PHE A 188 8.87 9.36 2.29
N ASP A 189 7.63 9.81 2.09
CA ASP A 189 6.90 9.66 0.83
C ASP A 189 7.32 10.77 -0.13
N VAL A 190 7.80 10.45 -1.34
CA VAL A 190 8.23 11.44 -2.34
C VAL A 190 7.35 11.38 -3.58
N ALA A 191 6.73 12.50 -3.93
CA ALA A 191 5.92 12.61 -5.15
C ALA A 191 6.75 13.08 -6.36
N ASP A 192 6.23 12.91 -7.58
CA ASP A 192 6.91 13.21 -8.86
C ASP A 192 7.44 14.66 -8.98
N ASN A 193 6.83 15.60 -8.24
CA ASN A 193 7.26 16.99 -8.15
C ASN A 193 8.43 17.22 -7.16
N ASN A 194 9.02 16.14 -6.61
CA ASN A 194 9.98 16.10 -5.51
C ASN A 194 9.49 16.69 -4.18
N SER A 195 8.18 16.91 -3.99
CA SER A 195 7.64 17.22 -2.67
C SER A 195 7.68 15.97 -1.78
N VAL A 196 8.04 16.17 -0.52
CA VAL A 196 8.19 15.10 0.47
C VAL A 196 7.12 15.25 1.54
N THR A 197 6.48 14.14 1.90
CA THR A 197 5.55 14.05 3.04
C THR A 197 6.10 13.07 4.07
N VAL A 198 5.94 13.43 5.35
CA VAL A 198 6.28 12.58 6.49
C VAL A 198 5.01 12.41 7.31
N ALA A 199 4.37 11.25 7.18
CA ALA A 199 3.19 10.88 7.96
C ALA A 199 3.51 10.85 9.47
N GLN A 200 2.47 10.92 10.32
CA GLN A 200 2.68 10.93 11.76
C GLN A 200 3.19 9.57 12.25
N GLN A 201 4.46 9.52 12.65
CA GLN A 201 5.14 8.33 13.17
C GLN A 201 5.91 8.64 14.46
N ALA A 202 6.07 7.64 15.32
CA ALA A 202 6.88 7.77 16.53
C ALA A 202 8.37 7.76 16.16
N VAL A 203 9.16 8.59 16.83
CA VAL A 203 10.61 8.73 16.62
C VAL A 203 11.45 8.53 17.89
N TYR A 204 10.78 8.41 19.04
CA TYR A 204 11.42 8.21 20.34
C TYR A 204 10.41 7.61 21.31
N SER A 205 10.77 6.51 21.96
CA SER A 205 9.99 5.75 22.93
C SER A 205 9.50 6.60 24.10
N SER A 206 10.42 7.36 24.71
CA SER A 206 10.16 8.25 25.85
C SER A 206 11.12 9.44 25.86
N TYR A 207 10.68 10.58 25.34
CA TYR A 207 11.47 11.81 25.31
C TYR A 207 11.40 12.52 26.68
N GLY A 208 12.38 12.24 27.54
CA GLY A 208 12.46 12.78 28.89
C GLY A 208 11.22 12.41 29.73
N SER A 209 10.61 13.39 30.38
CA SER A 209 9.37 13.20 31.16
C SER A 209 8.08 13.36 30.34
N TYR A 210 8.17 13.51 29.01
CA TYR A 210 7.02 13.82 28.15
C TYR A 210 6.39 12.59 27.47
N GLY A 211 7.03 11.42 27.56
CA GLY A 211 6.60 10.20 26.88
C GLY A 211 6.96 10.19 25.38
N THR A 212 6.27 9.36 24.61
CA THR A 212 6.60 9.08 23.20
C THR A 212 6.56 10.33 22.33
N LEU A 213 7.64 10.55 21.58
CA LEU A 213 7.82 11.66 20.66
C LEU A 213 7.39 11.24 19.25
N TYR A 214 6.62 12.07 18.58
CA TYR A 214 6.15 11.86 17.21
C TYR A 214 6.57 13.02 16.32
N VAL A 215 6.85 12.72 15.05
CA VAL A 215 7.02 13.71 13.98
C VAL A 215 5.92 13.57 12.94
N SER A 216 5.56 14.69 12.32
CA SER A 216 4.78 14.77 11.09
C SER A 216 5.19 16.02 10.34
N GLY A 217 5.31 16.00 9.02
CA GLY A 217 5.80 17.17 8.29
C GLY A 217 5.76 17.05 6.78
N ASN A 218 6.32 18.08 6.12
CA ASN A 218 6.48 18.14 4.68
C ASN A 218 7.80 18.84 4.31
N GLY A 219 8.21 18.71 3.06
CA GLY A 219 9.48 19.24 2.57
C GLY A 219 9.71 18.99 1.09
N ALA A 220 10.98 18.91 0.69
CA ALA A 220 11.38 18.60 -0.67
C ALA A 220 12.65 17.75 -0.73
N LEU A 221 12.74 16.91 -1.77
CA LEU A 221 13.97 16.26 -2.21
C LEU A 221 14.68 17.17 -3.22
N GLN A 222 15.94 17.49 -2.99
CA GLN A 222 16.77 18.27 -3.91
C GLN A 222 18.16 17.63 -4.02
N SER A 223 18.52 17.17 -5.22
CA SER A 223 19.69 16.32 -5.45
C SER A 223 19.67 15.10 -4.49
N ASN A 224 20.64 14.95 -3.59
CA ASN A 224 20.68 13.90 -2.58
C ASN A 224 20.20 14.35 -1.19
N LYS A 225 19.47 15.47 -1.06
CA LYS A 225 19.03 16.01 0.24
C LYS A 225 17.51 16.04 0.36
N ILE A 226 16.99 15.43 1.42
CA ILE A 226 15.61 15.59 1.87
C ILE A 226 15.63 16.64 2.99
N THR A 227 15.08 17.83 2.72
CA THR A 227 14.90 18.87 3.74
C THR A 227 13.42 18.99 4.06
N VAL A 228 13.06 18.74 5.32
CA VAL A 228 11.68 18.66 5.82
C VAL A 228 11.49 19.54 7.05
N ASN A 229 10.31 20.15 7.17
CA ASN A 229 9.89 20.84 8.37
C ASN A 229 9.03 19.89 9.21
N LEU A 230 9.64 19.25 10.21
CA LEU A 230 9.00 18.28 11.08
C LEU A 230 8.38 18.96 12.29
N THR A 231 7.10 18.70 12.54
CA THR A 231 6.40 19.12 13.75
C THR A 231 6.58 18.07 14.83
N PHE A 232 7.41 18.38 15.83
CA PHE A 232 7.70 17.50 16.96
C PHE A 232 6.62 17.63 18.04
N ARG A 233 6.04 16.50 18.48
CA ARG A 233 4.93 16.48 19.44
C ARG A 233 4.96 15.28 20.38
N VAL A 234 4.30 15.44 21.52
CA VAL A 234 4.09 14.46 22.59
C VAL A 234 2.61 14.51 22.99
N SER A 235 2.15 13.57 23.82
CA SER A 235 0.76 13.55 24.30
C SER A 235 0.35 14.84 25.04
N ALA A 236 1.30 15.52 25.68
CA ALA A 236 1.09 16.77 26.41
C ALA A 236 1.12 18.04 25.55
N GLY A 237 1.53 17.99 24.27
CA GLY A 237 1.64 19.19 23.44
C GLY A 237 2.59 19.09 22.24
N VAL A 238 2.87 20.24 21.63
CA VAL A 238 3.70 20.38 20.42
C VAL A 238 4.87 21.31 20.73
N PHE A 239 6.10 20.90 20.40
CA PHE A 239 7.30 21.71 20.64
C PHE A 239 7.49 22.80 19.57
N GLY A 240 7.07 22.53 18.33
CA GLY A 240 7.20 23.45 17.20
C GLY A 240 7.44 22.69 15.90
N ALA A 241 7.65 23.44 14.82
CA ALA A 241 8.16 22.92 13.56
C ALA A 241 9.65 23.25 13.42
N PHE A 242 10.45 22.25 13.07
CA PHE A 242 11.91 22.30 13.04
C PHE A 242 12.40 21.81 11.66
N THR A 243 13.43 22.45 11.11
CA THR A 243 13.96 22.12 9.77
C THR A 243 15.05 21.07 9.89
N GLU A 244 14.71 19.84 9.54
CA GLU A 244 15.59 18.69 9.58
C GLU A 244 16.08 18.38 8.16
N THR A 245 17.37 18.10 7.99
CA THR A 245 17.95 17.79 6.67
C THR A 245 18.64 16.44 6.69
N PHE A 246 18.13 15.52 5.89
CA PHE A 246 18.65 14.18 5.69
C PHE A 246 19.42 14.15 4.37
N ILE A 247 20.74 13.98 4.45
CA ILE A 247 21.65 13.87 3.31
C ILE A 247 21.77 12.38 2.99
N LEU A 248 21.14 11.97 1.89
CA LEU A 248 21.21 10.62 1.37
C LEU A 248 22.65 10.28 0.95
N PRO A 249 23.09 9.01 1.11
CA PRO A 249 24.39 8.54 0.61
C PRO A 249 24.57 8.88 -0.87
N VAL A 250 25.80 9.24 -1.23
CA VAL A 250 26.20 9.32 -2.64
C VAL A 250 26.44 7.90 -3.17
N THR A 251 25.58 7.45 -4.09
CA THR A 251 25.88 6.29 -4.91
C THR A 251 27.09 6.61 -5.78
N GLU A 252 28.21 5.90 -5.59
CA GLU A 252 29.33 5.99 -6.54
C GLU A 252 28.87 5.50 -7.93
N PRO A 253 29.32 6.14 -9.03
CA PRO A 253 28.84 5.90 -10.40
C PRO A 253 29.51 4.72 -11.12
#